data_AF-A0A1B6G9A5-F1
#
_entry.id   AF-A0A1B6G9A5-F1
#
_cell.length_a   1.000
_cell.length_b   1.000
_cell.length_c   1.000
_cell.angle_alpha   90.00
_cell.angle_beta   90.00
_cell.angle_gamma   90.00
#
_symmetry.space_group_name_H-M   'P 1'
#
loop_
_entity.id
_entity.type
_entity.pdbx_description
1 polymer ?
#
loop_
_entity_poly.entity_id
_entity_poly.type
_entity_poly.pdbx_seq_one_letter_code
_entity_poly.pdbx_strand_id
1 'polypeptide(L)'
;FSGKGIFPYEFIDNIEKLDYTEELKIEDFYSLLTDESISEKDYQHYLSVWNKLKEKNLGNYSDLYNIQDVLLLADIFENFRNICLNCYKLDPAHYLTAPSL
;
A
#
# COMPACT_ATOMS: atom_id res chain seq x y z
N PHE A 1 -0.39 -7.07 -11.72
CA PHE A 1 -0.35 -6.97 -10.25
C PHE A 1 -1.74 -6.53 -9.81
N SER A 2 -2.50 -7.38 -9.14
CA SER A 2 -3.88 -7.05 -8.73
C SER A 2 -4.02 -7.39 -7.25
N GLY A 3 -4.18 -6.37 -6.41
CA GLY A 3 -4.18 -6.46 -4.94
C GLY A 3 -3.20 -5.47 -4.32
N LYS A 4 -3.56 -4.90 -3.16
CA LYS A 4 -2.68 -4.04 -2.36
C LYS A 4 -1.41 -4.83 -1.98
N GLY A 5 -0.26 -4.16 -1.96
CA GLY A 5 0.99 -4.77 -1.50
C GLY A 5 0.89 -5.21 -0.03
N ILE A 6 1.93 -5.86 0.47
CA ILE A 6 2.01 -6.29 1.87
C ILE A 6 3.11 -5.47 2.53
N PHE A 7 2.94 -5.07 3.78
CA PHE A 7 3.94 -4.24 4.45
C PHE A 7 4.13 -4.67 5.91
N PRO A 8 5.38 -4.82 6.38
CA PRO A 8 5.67 -5.33 7.71
C PRO A 8 5.72 -4.15 8.71
N TYR A 9 4.55 -3.66 9.11
CA TYR A 9 4.43 -2.45 9.95
C TYR A 9 5.14 -2.60 11.29
N GLU A 10 4.94 -3.73 11.96
CA GLU A 10 5.53 -4.04 13.26
C GLU A 10 7.04 -4.24 13.18
N PHE A 11 7.54 -4.75 12.05
CA PHE A 11 8.98 -4.89 11.85
C PHE A 11 9.65 -3.53 11.77
N ILE A 12 9.04 -2.53 11.10
CA ILE A 12 9.63 -1.20 10.91
C ILE A 12 9.35 -0.32 12.14
N ASP A 13 10.00 -0.64 13.24
CA ASP A 13 9.93 0.08 14.52
C ASP A 13 10.86 1.30 14.59
N ASN A 14 11.74 1.48 13.61
CA ASN A 14 12.66 2.60 13.51
C ASN A 14 13.05 2.87 12.05
N ILE A 15 13.62 4.05 11.81
CA ILE A 15 13.96 4.51 10.45
C ILE A 15 15.16 3.78 9.84
N GLU A 16 16.10 3.31 10.65
CA GLU A 16 17.31 2.61 10.19
C GLU A 16 16.96 1.27 9.52
N LYS A 17 15.82 0.67 9.89
CA LYS A 17 15.30 -0.53 9.22
C LYS A 17 14.93 -0.31 7.76
N LEU A 18 14.76 0.94 7.30
CA LEU A 18 14.57 1.20 5.87
C LEU A 18 15.82 0.86 5.04
N ASP A 19 17.00 0.90 5.65
CA ASP A 19 18.26 0.50 4.99
C ASP A 19 18.47 -1.03 5.01
N TYR A 20 17.56 -1.80 5.60
CA TYR A 20 17.67 -3.26 5.67
C TYR A 20 17.59 -3.88 4.27
N THR A 21 18.62 -4.65 3.90
CA THR A 21 18.81 -5.18 2.53
C THR A 21 18.50 -6.66 2.39
N GLU A 22 18.28 -7.37 3.50
CA GLU A 22 17.98 -8.80 3.46
C GLU A 22 16.48 -9.03 3.24
N GLU A 23 16.16 -10.19 2.67
CA GLU A 23 14.78 -10.63 2.53
C GLU A 23 14.18 -10.91 3.91
N LEU A 24 12.96 -10.41 4.13
CA LEU A 24 12.21 -10.66 5.35
C LEU A 24 11.60 -12.05 5.33
N LYS A 25 11.50 -12.65 6.51
CA LYS A 25 10.80 -13.92 6.69
C LYS A 25 9.31 -13.69 6.87
N ILE A 26 8.50 -14.73 6.73
CA ILE A 26 7.05 -14.63 6.91
C ILE A 26 6.66 -14.15 8.31
N GLU A 27 7.45 -14.49 9.33
CA GLU A 27 7.22 -14.08 10.72
C GLU A 27 7.44 -12.56 10.92
N ASP A 28 8.26 -11.92 10.10
CA ASP A 28 8.51 -10.47 10.16
C ASP A 28 7.28 -9.65 9.72
N PHE A 29 6.26 -10.30 9.14
CA PHE A 29 4.97 -9.70 8.78
C PHE A 29 3.86 -10.00 9.79
N TYR A 30 4.22 -10.37 11.02
CA TYR A 30 3.25 -10.56 12.10
C TYR A 30 2.55 -9.25 12.47
N SER A 31 1.22 -9.30 12.55
CA SER A 31 0.36 -8.16 12.88
C SER A 31 -0.17 -8.26 14.31
N LEU A 32 0.10 -7.24 15.14
CA LEU A 32 -0.41 -7.17 16.52
C LEU A 32 -1.93 -6.95 16.55
N LEU A 33 -2.50 -6.39 15.49
CA LEU A 33 -3.94 -6.13 15.39
C LEU A 33 -4.74 -7.43 15.21
N THR A 34 -4.18 -8.39 14.47
CA THR A 34 -4.85 -9.64 14.11
C THR A 34 -4.28 -10.86 14.83
N ASP A 35 -3.17 -10.68 15.57
CA ASP A 35 -2.43 -11.75 16.26
C ASP A 35 -2.03 -12.91 15.32
N GLU A 36 -1.69 -12.58 14.08
CA GLU A 36 -1.31 -13.54 13.05
C GLU A 36 -0.31 -12.95 12.06
N SER A 37 0.49 -13.82 11.44
CA SER A 37 1.30 -13.48 10.26
C SER A 37 0.47 -13.58 8.98
N ILE A 38 0.99 -12.98 7.92
CA ILE A 38 0.38 -13.06 6.59
C ILE A 38 0.30 -14.49 6.06
N SER A 39 -0.56 -14.71 5.07
CA SER A 39 -0.68 -16.02 4.41
C SER A 39 0.56 -16.34 3.56
N GLU A 40 0.82 -17.63 3.31
CA GLU A 40 1.91 -18.06 2.41
C GLU A 40 1.75 -17.45 1.00
N LYS A 41 0.50 -17.32 0.52
CA LYS A 41 0.23 -16.69 -0.78
C LYS A 41 0.68 -15.23 -0.81
N ASP A 42 0.43 -14.51 0.27
CA ASP A 42 0.86 -13.12 0.43
C ASP A 42 2.38 -13.04 0.55
N TYR A 43 3.00 -13.93 1.31
CA TYR A 43 4.45 -14.01 1.39
C TYR A 43 5.10 -14.25 0.02
N GLN A 44 4.57 -15.16 -0.79
CA GLN A 44 5.01 -15.35 -2.19
C GLN A 44 4.81 -14.10 -3.06
N HIS A 45 3.76 -13.31 -2.80
CA HIS A 45 3.57 -12.02 -3.45
C HIS A 45 4.66 -11.02 -3.06
N TYR A 46 4.97 -10.89 -1.77
CA TYR A 46 6.09 -10.09 -1.26
C TYR A 46 7.39 -10.48 -1.95
N LEU A 47 7.74 -11.78 -1.97
CA LEU A 47 8.95 -12.29 -2.62
C LEU A 47 9.01 -11.94 -4.10
N SER A 48 7.89 -12.00 -4.81
CA SER A 48 7.82 -11.63 -6.23
C SER A 48 8.12 -10.15 -6.46
N VAL A 49 7.66 -9.27 -5.56
CA VAL A 49 7.92 -7.82 -5.64
C VAL A 49 9.36 -7.52 -5.22
N TRP A 50 9.81 -8.07 -4.09
CA TRP A 50 11.17 -7.91 -3.58
C TRP A 50 12.24 -8.31 -4.59
N ASN A 51 12.04 -9.44 -5.29
CA ASN A 51 12.98 -9.92 -6.31
C ASN A 51 12.96 -9.11 -7.61
N LYS A 52 11.97 -8.24 -7.82
CA LYS A 52 11.90 -7.32 -8.97
C LYS A 52 12.48 -5.94 -8.66
N LEU A 53 12.80 -5.64 -7.39
CA LEU A 53 13.51 -4.42 -7.03
C LEU A 53 14.87 -4.39 -7.70
N LYS A 54 15.21 -3.25 -8.32
CA LYS A 54 16.55 -3.02 -8.86
C LYS A 54 17.59 -2.90 -7.74
N GLU A 55 17.21 -2.21 -6.68
CA GLU A 55 18.01 -2.00 -5.48
C GLU A 55 17.20 -2.49 -4.27
N LYS A 56 17.70 -3.53 -3.61
CA LYS A 56 17.01 -4.21 -2.51
C LYS A 56 17.33 -3.52 -1.19
N ASN A 57 16.40 -2.69 -0.72
CA ASN A 57 16.29 -2.27 0.67
C ASN A 57 14.81 -2.06 1.02
N LEU A 58 14.47 -2.07 2.31
CA LEU A 58 13.09 -1.89 2.76
C LEU A 58 12.52 -0.50 2.46
N GLY A 59 13.36 0.53 2.36
CA GLY A 59 12.95 1.88 1.95
C GLY A 59 12.36 1.91 0.54
N ASN A 60 13.08 1.38 -0.44
CA ASN A 60 12.63 1.24 -1.83
C ASN A 60 11.38 0.36 -1.93
N TYR A 61 11.29 -0.70 -1.11
CA TYR A 61 10.09 -1.50 -1.03
C TYR A 61 8.89 -0.69 -0.48
N SER A 62 9.12 0.11 0.57
CA SER A 62 8.12 1.00 1.16
C SER A 62 7.63 2.06 0.16
N ASP A 63 8.54 2.66 -0.60
CA ASP A 63 8.19 3.63 -1.64
C ASP A 63 7.28 3.00 -2.69
N LEU A 64 7.60 1.79 -3.16
CA LEU A 64 6.75 1.07 -4.12
C LEU A 64 5.39 0.72 -3.53
N TYR A 65 5.35 0.26 -2.28
CA TYR A 65 4.09 -0.02 -1.57
C TYR A 65 3.21 1.23 -1.49
N ASN A 66 3.79 2.36 -1.09
CA ASN A 66 3.09 3.63 -0.94
C ASN A 66 2.61 4.18 -2.29
N ILE A 67 3.44 4.12 -3.34
CA ILE A 67 3.05 4.50 -4.69
C ILE A 67 1.85 3.67 -5.13
N GLN A 68 1.87 2.35 -4.90
CA GLN A 68 0.76 1.49 -5.27
C GLN A 68 -0.52 1.84 -4.51
N ASP A 69 -0.44 2.10 -3.20
CA ASP A 69 -1.59 2.49 -2.39
C ASP A 69 -2.21 3.81 -2.88
N VAL A 70 -1.36 4.81 -3.17
CA VAL A 70 -1.79 6.11 -3.71
C VAL A 70 -2.44 5.96 -5.08
N LEU A 71 -1.87 5.15 -5.98
CA LEU A 71 -2.43 4.93 -7.32
C LEU A 71 -3.80 4.23 -7.24
N LEU A 72 -3.96 3.24 -6.36
CA LEU A 72 -5.25 2.57 -6.16
C LEU A 72 -6.31 3.54 -5.61
N LEU A 73 -5.94 4.38 -4.66
CA LEU A 73 -6.84 5.42 -4.14
C LEU A 73 -7.17 6.47 -5.19
N ALA A 74 -6.20 6.87 -6.01
CA ALA A 74 -6.41 7.81 -7.10
C ALA A 74 -7.40 7.25 -8.14
N ASP A 75 -7.23 6.00 -8.58
CA ASP A 75 -8.14 5.35 -9.53
C ASP A 75 -9.59 5.32 -9.01
N ILE A 76 -9.76 4.96 -7.72
CA ILE A 76 -11.08 4.94 -7.07
C ILE A 76 -11.65 6.36 -6.99
N PHE A 77 -10.84 7.34 -6.61
CA PHE A 77 -11.27 8.72 -6.46
C PHE A 77 -11.64 9.37 -7.80
N GLU A 78 -10.89 9.11 -8.86
CA GLU A 78 -11.22 9.58 -10.21
C GLU A 78 -12.55 9.01 -10.70
N ASN A 79 -12.80 7.72 -10.46
CA ASN A 79 -14.10 7.13 -10.76
C ASN A 79 -15.24 7.79 -9.95
N PHE A 80 -15.02 8.03 -8.66
CA PHE A 80 -15.98 8.76 -7.82
C PHE A 80 -16.26 10.17 -8.34
N ARG A 81 -15.22 10.93 -8.71
CA ARG A 81 -15.37 12.27 -9.31
C ARG A 81 -16.21 12.22 -10.59
N ASN A 82 -15.94 11.26 -11.48
CA ASN A 82 -16.71 11.08 -12.71
C ASN A 82 -18.20 10.79 -12.42
N ILE A 83 -18.50 9.96 -11.43
CA ILE A 83 -19.89 9.68 -11.01
C ILE A 83 -20.56 10.95 -10.49
N CYS A 84 -19.91 11.70 -9.60
CA CYS A 84 -20.48 12.92 -9.03
C CYS A 84 -20.71 14.01 -10.08
N LEU A 85 -19.76 14.18 -11.00
CA LEU A 85 -19.91 15.09 -12.13
C LEU A 85 -21.09 14.69 -13.01
N ASN A 86 -21.29 13.40 -13.26
CA ASN A 86 -22.37 12.93 -14.11
C ASN A 86 -23.74 13.07 -13.44
N CYS A 87 -23.87 12.63 -12.19
CA CYS A 87 -25.14 12.57 -11.45
C CYS A 87 -25.55 13.91 -10.84
N TYR A 88 -24.61 14.64 -10.24
CA TYR A 88 -24.88 15.83 -9.43
C TYR A 88 -24.40 17.12 -10.09
N LYS A 89 -23.57 17.04 -11.15
CA LYS A 89 -22.90 18.20 -11.78
C LYS A 89 -21.92 18.91 -10.84
N LEU A 90 -21.43 18.19 -9.85
CA LEU A 90 -20.48 18.67 -8.86
C LEU A 90 -19.17 17.90 -8.97
N ASP A 91 -18.06 18.60 -8.79
CA ASP A 91 -16.74 17.99 -8.74
C ASP A 91 -16.26 17.88 -7.28
N PRO A 92 -16.18 16.66 -6.72
CA PRO A 92 -15.74 16.44 -5.35
C PRO A 92 -14.38 17.04 -4.99
N ALA A 93 -13.48 17.26 -5.94
CA ALA A 93 -12.19 17.89 -5.67
C ALA A 93 -12.29 19.38 -5.26
N HIS A 94 -13.45 20.00 -5.46
CA HIS A 94 -13.70 21.41 -5.09
C HIS A 94 -14.40 21.58 -3.73
N TYR A 95 -14.70 20.49 -3.02
CA TYR A 95 -15.43 20.50 -1.76
C TYR A 95 -14.58 19.90 -0.65
N LEU A 96 -14.62 20.51 0.53
CA LEU A 96 -13.79 20.10 1.66
C LEU A 96 -14.30 18.80 2.31
N THR A 97 -15.61 18.54 2.27
CA THR A 97 -16.26 17.40 2.91
C THR A 97 -17.45 16.91 2.10
N ALA A 98 -17.80 15.63 2.24
CA ALA A 98 -18.95 15.02 1.55
C ALA A 98 -20.31 15.68 1.87
N PRO A 99 -20.60 16.18 3.09
CA PRO A 99 -21.83 16.94 3.35
C PRO A 99 -21.87 18.32 2.67
N SER A 100 -20.73 18.82 2.17
CA SER A 100 -20.68 20.04 1.36
C SER A 100 -20.96 19.76 -0.13
N LEU A 101 -20.96 18.47 -0.52
CA LEU A 101 -21.26 17.97 -1.85
C LEU A 101 -22.77 17.78 -2.05
#